data_AF-A0AA88CK02-F1
#
_entry.id   AF-A0AA88CK02-F1
#
_cell.length_a   1.000
_cell.length_b   1.000
_cell.length_c   1.000
_cell.angle_alpha   90.00
_cell.angle_beta   90.00
_cell.angle_gamma   90.00
#
_symmetry.space_group_name_H-M   'P 1'
#
loop_
_entity.id
_entity.type
_entity.pdbx_description
1 polymer ?
#
loop_
_entity_poly.entity_id
_entity_poly.type
_entity_poly.pdbx_seq_one_letter_code
_entity_poly.pdbx_strand_id
1 'polypeptide(L)'
;MDLRKYAVMNSAAVTKLQRKYDKVHTSNKGKLFTSKVLSQRIGLFQSPWMIELLAFNLNSGSDDALDLSCEFSATPPTMTVLLLDSTREYDLTCGICLDIVYDAYGLSCGHLFCKSCACSAASILMFQGFRSASREAKCPICREAGVYANAVHMEELNRLIRKT
;
A
#
# COMPACT_ATOMS: atom_id res chain seq x y z
N MET A 1 10.73 11.09 -19.09
CA MET A 1 10.60 9.80 -18.38
C MET A 1 9.56 9.99 -17.30
N ASP A 2 8.49 9.20 -17.32
CA ASP A 2 7.40 9.31 -16.34
C ASP A 2 7.87 8.84 -14.94
N LEU A 3 7.34 9.47 -13.88
CA LEU A 3 7.61 9.15 -12.47
C LEU A 3 7.30 7.67 -12.17
N ARG A 4 6.30 7.10 -12.85
CA ARG A 4 5.99 5.66 -12.77
C ARG A 4 7.14 4.79 -13.28
N LYS A 5 7.65 5.08 -14.48
CA LYS A 5 8.79 4.36 -15.07
C LYS A 5 10.03 4.51 -14.18
N TYR A 6 10.24 5.68 -13.59
CA TYR A 6 11.31 5.91 -12.60
C TYR A 6 11.18 5.02 -11.36
N ALA A 7 10.00 4.97 -10.73
CA ALA A 7 9.77 4.16 -9.54
C ALA A 7 9.99 2.65 -9.79
N VAL A 8 9.47 2.15 -10.91
CA VAL A 8 9.67 0.75 -11.33
C VAL A 8 11.14 0.45 -11.59
N MET A 9 11.83 1.33 -12.32
CA MET A 9 13.27 1.19 -12.60
C MET A 9 14.11 1.19 -11.33
N ASN A 10 13.82 2.07 -10.37
CA ASN A 10 14.50 2.11 -9.08
C ASN A 10 14.27 0.83 -8.27
N SER A 11 13.04 0.34 -8.20
CA SER A 11 12.74 -0.95 -7.54
C SER A 11 13.51 -2.11 -8.19
N ALA A 12 13.54 -2.16 -9.52
CA ALA A 12 14.28 -3.16 -10.28
C ALA A 12 15.80 -3.07 -10.02
N ALA A 13 16.35 -1.85 -9.96
CA ALA A 13 17.76 -1.62 -9.67
C ALA A 13 18.13 -2.11 -8.26
N VAL A 14 17.33 -1.78 -7.24
CA VAL A 14 17.53 -2.25 -5.85
C VAL A 14 17.49 -3.79 -5.79
N THR A 15 16.54 -4.41 -6.48
CA THR A 15 16.42 -5.88 -6.53
C THR A 15 17.65 -6.52 -7.20
N LYS A 16 18.14 -5.93 -8.30
CA LYS A 16 19.35 -6.39 -8.99
C LYS A 16 20.59 -6.27 -8.10
N LEU A 17 20.74 -5.18 -7.35
CA LEU A 17 21.83 -4.98 -6.38
C LEU A 17 21.82 -6.06 -5.31
N GLN A 18 20.65 -6.36 -4.74
CA GLN A 18 20.50 -7.39 -3.71
C GLN A 18 20.82 -8.79 -4.25
N ARG A 19 20.32 -9.14 -5.45
CA ARG A 19 20.66 -10.41 -6.12
C ARG A 19 22.16 -10.54 -6.39
N LYS A 20 22.81 -9.44 -6.81
CA LYS A 20 24.26 -9.42 -7.06
C LYS A 20 25.04 -9.61 -5.76
N TYR A 21 24.63 -8.96 -4.67
CA TYR A 21 25.23 -9.13 -3.35
C TYR A 21 25.18 -10.59 -2.90
N ASP A 22 24.00 -11.22 -2.97
CA ASP A 22 23.82 -12.63 -2.60
C ASP A 22 24.68 -13.58 -3.44
N LYS A 23 24.80 -13.31 -4.74
CA LYS A 23 25.63 -14.08 -5.65
C LYS A 23 27.13 -13.96 -5.33
N VAL A 24 27.62 -12.75 -5.03
CA VAL A 24 29.03 -12.49 -4.74
C VAL A 24 29.44 -13.08 -3.38
N HIS A 25 28.55 -13.01 -2.39
CA HIS A 25 28.84 -13.46 -1.03
C HIS A 25 28.35 -14.87 -0.71
N THR A 26 27.85 -15.61 -1.71
CA THR A 26 27.26 -16.95 -1.55
C THR A 26 26.29 -16.99 -0.36
N SER A 27 25.42 -15.99 -0.28
CA SER A 27 24.61 -15.69 0.90
C SER A 27 23.15 -15.48 0.51
N ASN A 28 22.26 -15.48 1.50
CA ASN A 28 20.87 -15.07 1.39
C ASN A 28 20.59 -13.75 2.13
N LYS A 29 21.61 -13.06 2.61
CA LYS A 29 21.49 -11.85 3.44
C LYS A 29 20.83 -10.69 2.69
N GLY A 30 21.05 -10.57 1.38
CA GLY A 30 20.40 -9.59 0.50
C GLY A 30 18.90 -9.84 0.41
N LYS A 31 18.47 -11.06 0.09
CA LYS A 31 17.04 -11.47 0.14
C LYS A 31 16.42 -11.30 1.53
N LEU A 32 17.13 -11.69 2.59
CA LEU A 32 16.67 -11.50 3.97
C LEU A 32 16.54 -10.03 4.32
N PHE A 33 17.46 -9.18 3.84
CA PHE A 33 17.35 -7.73 3.98
C PHE A 33 16.15 -7.19 3.22
N THR A 34 15.86 -7.65 2.00
CA THR A 34 14.62 -7.29 1.28
C THR A 34 13.39 -7.68 2.08
N SER A 35 13.33 -8.93 2.53
CA SER A 35 12.23 -9.45 3.36
C SER A 35 12.09 -8.64 4.65
N LYS A 36 13.21 -8.27 5.27
CA LYS A 36 13.27 -7.44 6.49
C LYS A 36 12.86 -6.00 6.23
N VAL A 37 13.29 -5.36 5.15
CA VAL A 37 12.87 -3.99 4.76
C VAL A 37 11.38 -3.96 4.44
N LEU A 38 10.88 -5.01 3.79
CA LEU A 38 9.45 -5.18 3.50
C LEU A 38 8.64 -5.48 4.78
N SER A 39 9.16 -6.30 5.69
CA SER A 39 8.49 -6.59 6.97
C SER A 39 8.60 -5.46 7.99
N GLN A 40 9.63 -4.62 7.89
CA GLN A 40 9.84 -3.42 8.70
C GLN A 40 9.16 -2.18 8.11
N ARG A 41 8.35 -2.30 7.04
CA ARG A 41 7.58 -1.18 6.46
C ARG A 41 8.42 -0.04 5.85
N ILE A 42 9.65 -0.35 5.42
CA ILE A 42 10.58 0.64 4.85
C ILE A 42 10.56 0.61 3.31
N GLY A 43 9.82 -0.32 2.70
CA GLY A 43 9.75 -0.47 1.24
C GLY A 43 8.74 0.45 0.56
N LEU A 44 9.09 0.95 -0.63
CA LEU A 44 8.25 1.74 -1.56
C LEU A 44 6.82 1.16 -1.75
N PHE A 45 6.68 -0.16 -1.58
CA PHE A 45 5.48 -0.94 -1.90
C PHE A 45 4.38 -0.95 -0.84
N GLN A 46 4.65 -0.52 0.40
CA GLN A 46 3.61 -0.37 1.44
C GLN A 46 3.15 1.08 1.59
N SER A 47 3.63 1.98 0.72
CA SER A 47 3.14 3.35 0.70
C SER A 47 1.70 3.39 0.20
N PRO A 48 0.78 4.12 0.89
CA PRO A 48 -0.56 4.38 0.37
C PRO A 48 -0.56 4.92 -1.07
N TRP A 49 0.45 5.75 -1.40
CA TRP A 49 0.63 6.30 -2.75
C TRP A 49 0.88 5.23 -3.82
N MET A 50 1.50 4.11 -3.47
CA MET A 50 1.70 3.02 -4.41
C MET A 50 0.36 2.34 -4.73
N ILE A 51 -0.48 2.13 -3.73
CA ILE A 51 -1.83 1.58 -3.91
C ILE A 51 -2.68 2.53 -4.77
N GLU A 52 -2.61 3.84 -4.54
CA GLU A 52 -3.27 4.85 -5.38
C GLU A 52 -2.79 4.80 -6.83
N LEU A 53 -1.47 4.74 -7.05
CA LEU A 53 -0.91 4.67 -8.40
C LEU A 53 -1.35 3.40 -9.13
N LEU A 54 -1.48 2.27 -8.43
CA LEU A 54 -1.99 1.00 -8.98
C LEU A 54 -3.48 1.04 -9.28
N ALA A 55 -4.27 1.75 -8.47
CA ALA A 55 -5.68 1.96 -8.76
C ALA A 55 -5.86 2.89 -9.98
N PHE A 56 -5.06 3.95 -10.08
CA PHE A 56 -5.07 4.91 -11.20
C PHE A 56 -4.79 4.24 -12.55
N ASN A 57 -3.63 3.57 -12.69
CA ASN A 57 -3.73 2.16 -12.96
C ASN A 57 -4.78 1.56 -13.91
N LEU A 58 -5.39 0.57 -13.26
CA LEU A 58 -6.57 -0.17 -13.61
C LEU A 58 -7.72 0.76 -14.04
N ASN A 59 -7.87 1.93 -13.41
CA ASN A 59 -8.90 2.89 -13.78
C ASN A 59 -8.70 3.53 -15.15
N SER A 60 -7.44 3.76 -15.55
CA SER A 60 -7.05 4.44 -16.78
C SER A 60 -6.92 3.49 -17.97
N GLY A 61 -6.85 2.18 -17.74
CA GLY A 61 -6.66 1.18 -18.79
C GLY A 61 -5.34 1.36 -19.55
N SER A 62 -4.33 1.99 -18.95
CA SER A 62 -3.07 2.28 -19.63
C SER A 62 -2.28 0.99 -19.86
N ASP A 63 -2.07 0.64 -21.13
CA ASP A 63 -1.42 -0.58 -21.65
C ASP A 63 0.11 -0.66 -21.42
N ASP A 64 0.65 0.13 -20.48
CA ASP A 64 2.09 0.36 -20.35
C ASP A 64 2.68 -0.38 -19.13
N ALA A 65 3.43 -1.45 -19.44
CA ALA A 65 4.52 -2.07 -18.67
C ALA A 65 4.22 -2.89 -17.40
N LEU A 66 2.99 -2.93 -16.86
CA LEU A 66 2.65 -3.73 -15.69
C LEU A 66 1.38 -4.54 -15.94
N ASP A 67 1.43 -5.85 -15.72
CA ASP A 67 0.23 -6.70 -15.72
C ASP A 67 -0.46 -6.55 -14.36
N LEU A 68 -1.58 -5.83 -14.37
CA LEU A 68 -2.33 -5.43 -13.19
C LEU A 68 -3.72 -6.04 -13.28
N SER A 69 -4.12 -6.78 -12.26
CA SER A 69 -5.48 -7.28 -12.15
C SER A 69 -6.01 -7.06 -10.74
N CYS A 70 -7.32 -6.98 -10.61
CA CYS A 70 -7.96 -6.82 -9.32
C CYS A 70 -9.15 -7.76 -9.26
N GLU A 71 -9.17 -8.61 -8.24
CA GLU A 71 -10.23 -9.58 -8.04
C GLU A 71 -11.00 -9.23 -6.77
N PHE A 72 -12.18 -8.63 -6.96
CA PHE A 72 -13.05 -8.20 -5.87
C PHE A 72 -14.01 -9.30 -5.39
N SER A 73 -14.16 -10.37 -6.16
CA SER A 73 -15.00 -11.54 -5.84
C SER A 73 -14.34 -12.55 -4.91
N ALA A 74 -13.01 -12.46 -4.72
CA ALA A 74 -12.30 -13.28 -3.76
C ALA A 74 -12.56 -12.76 -2.33
N THR A 75 -12.71 -13.66 -1.36
CA THR A 75 -12.67 -13.33 0.07
C THR A 75 -11.26 -13.66 0.59
N PRO A 76 -10.40 -12.69 0.94
CA PRO A 76 -10.61 -11.23 0.95
C PRO A 76 -10.46 -10.55 -0.44
N PRO A 77 -11.03 -9.35 -0.65
CA PRO A 77 -10.84 -8.57 -1.87
C PRO A 77 -9.36 -8.19 -2.04
N THR A 78 -8.74 -8.61 -3.14
CA THR A 78 -7.32 -8.34 -3.37
C THR A 78 -7.06 -7.62 -4.69
N MET A 79 -6.15 -6.66 -4.65
CA MET A 79 -5.55 -6.07 -5.84
C MET A 79 -4.21 -6.74 -6.08
N THR A 80 -4.03 -7.39 -7.23
CA THR A 80 -2.82 -8.14 -7.55
C THR A 80 -1.99 -7.42 -8.61
N VAL A 81 -0.68 -7.47 -8.41
CA VAL A 81 0.28 -6.72 -9.21
C VAL A 81 1.41 -7.64 -9.60
N LEU A 82 1.58 -7.88 -10.90
CA LEU A 82 2.74 -8.56 -11.45
C LEU A 82 3.80 -7.53 -11.80
N LEU A 83 4.80 -7.42 -10.93
CA LEU A 83 5.99 -6.60 -11.18
C LEU A 83 7.18 -7.52 -11.44
N LEU A 84 7.67 -7.53 -12.68
CA LEU A 84 9.02 -8.03 -13.00
C LEU A 84 9.30 -9.44 -12.41
N ASP A 85 8.40 -10.38 -12.69
CA ASP A 85 8.40 -11.78 -12.23
C ASP A 85 8.07 -11.99 -10.74
N SER A 86 7.45 -11.00 -10.08
CA SER A 86 6.90 -11.15 -8.73
C SER A 86 5.45 -10.69 -8.65
N THR A 87 4.58 -11.59 -8.20
CA THR A 87 3.18 -11.30 -7.87
C THR A 87 3.11 -10.69 -6.48
N ARG A 88 2.39 -9.59 -6.32
CA ARG A 88 2.08 -8.98 -5.02
C ARG A 88 0.59 -8.78 -4.90
N GLU A 89 0.06 -9.06 -3.72
CA GLU A 89 -1.35 -8.92 -3.41
C GLU A 89 -1.51 -7.84 -2.35
N TYR A 90 -2.46 -6.95 -2.57
CA TYR A 90 -2.86 -5.90 -1.65
C TYR A 90 -4.25 -6.22 -1.14
N ASP A 91 -4.35 -6.48 0.17
CA ASP A 91 -5.63 -6.67 0.84
C ASP A 91 -6.37 -5.33 0.91
N LEU A 92 -7.55 -5.27 0.30
CA LEU A 92 -8.42 -4.11 0.29
C LEU A 92 -9.45 -4.14 1.44
N THR A 93 -9.29 -5.07 2.38
CA THR A 93 -10.15 -5.19 3.55
C THR A 93 -9.78 -4.14 4.60
N CYS A 94 -10.78 -3.48 5.17
CA CYS A 94 -10.56 -2.61 6.31
C CYS A 94 -10.25 -3.44 7.56
N GLY A 95 -9.10 -3.21 8.20
CA GLY A 95 -8.71 -3.93 9.42
C GLY A 95 -9.51 -3.61 10.70
N ILE A 96 -10.67 -2.94 10.58
CA ILE A 96 -11.61 -2.70 11.69
C ILE A 96 -12.96 -3.35 11.40
N CYS A 97 -13.63 -2.97 10.30
CA CYS A 97 -14.95 -3.55 9.98
C CYS A 97 -14.84 -4.92 9.28
N LEU A 98 -13.65 -5.30 8.81
CA LEU A 98 -13.37 -6.55 8.10
C LEU A 98 -14.14 -6.73 6.78
N ASP A 99 -14.72 -5.64 6.28
CA ASP A 99 -15.34 -5.55 4.95
C ASP A 99 -14.41 -4.83 3.97
N ILE A 100 -14.77 -4.87 2.68
CA ILE A 100 -14.12 -4.08 1.63
C ILE A 100 -14.07 -2.61 2.08
N VAL A 101 -12.89 -2.01 1.99
CA VAL A 101 -12.70 -0.62 2.43
C VAL A 101 -13.59 0.35 1.65
N TYR A 102 -14.34 1.19 2.38
CA TYR A 102 -15.19 2.23 1.81
C TYR A 102 -14.71 3.62 2.24
N ASP A 103 -14.65 4.56 1.29
CA ASP A 103 -14.04 5.88 1.50
C ASP A 103 -12.66 5.73 2.16
N ALA A 104 -11.80 5.01 1.45
CA ALA A 104 -10.55 4.47 1.94
C ALA A 104 -9.53 5.55 2.29
N TYR A 105 -8.87 5.36 3.43
CA TYR A 105 -7.72 6.14 3.86
C TYR A 105 -6.54 5.22 4.16
N GLY A 106 -5.38 5.55 3.61
CA GLY A 106 -4.11 4.92 3.95
C GLY A 106 -3.38 5.72 5.01
N LEU A 107 -3.13 5.11 6.18
CA LEU A 107 -2.31 5.72 7.22
C LEU A 107 -0.84 5.76 6.79
N SER A 108 -0.02 6.61 7.42
CA SER A 108 1.40 6.72 7.04
C SER A 108 2.21 5.43 7.25
N CYS A 109 1.72 4.52 8.11
CA CYS A 109 2.28 3.18 8.31
C CYS A 109 1.90 2.18 7.19
N GLY A 110 1.11 2.60 6.20
CA GLY A 110 0.73 1.79 5.03
C GLY A 110 -0.57 0.99 5.16
N HIS A 111 -1.30 1.09 6.28
CA HIS A 111 -2.54 0.34 6.47
C HIS A 111 -3.77 1.11 6.01
N LEU A 112 -4.73 0.37 5.45
CA LEU A 112 -5.98 0.88 4.90
C LEU A 112 -7.15 0.72 5.88
N PHE A 113 -7.97 1.76 5.97
CA PHE A 113 -9.20 1.76 6.75
C PHE A 113 -10.27 2.60 6.07
N CYS A 114 -11.54 2.31 6.39
CA CYS A 114 -12.64 3.20 6.04
C CYS A 114 -12.48 4.52 6.80
N LYS A 115 -12.93 5.64 6.23
CA LYS A 115 -12.90 6.95 6.91
C LYS A 115 -13.50 6.90 8.30
N SER A 116 -14.70 6.34 8.44
CA SER A 116 -15.40 6.21 9.71
C SER A 116 -14.60 5.38 10.72
N CYS A 117 -14.10 4.21 10.30
CA CYS A 117 -13.30 3.32 11.12
C CYS A 117 -12.01 4.00 11.63
N ALA A 118 -11.28 4.68 10.74
CA ALA A 118 -10.07 5.41 11.12
C ALA A 118 -10.38 6.58 12.06
N CYS A 119 -11.47 7.33 11.83
CA CYS A 119 -11.89 8.42 12.71
C CYS A 119 -12.23 7.90 14.12
N SER A 120 -12.99 6.80 14.20
CA SER A 120 -13.30 6.15 15.48
C SER A 120 -12.04 5.66 16.19
N ALA A 121 -11.10 5.05 15.48
CA ALA A 121 -9.85 4.57 16.05
C ALA A 121 -8.91 5.70 16.53
N ALA A 122 -8.97 6.86 15.90
CA ALA A 122 -8.23 8.05 16.30
C ALA A 122 -8.97 8.92 17.33
N SER A 123 -10.18 8.53 17.76
CA SER A 123 -11.04 9.30 18.66
C SER A 123 -11.31 10.73 18.16
N ILE A 124 -11.50 10.89 16.85
CA ILE A 124 -11.83 12.18 16.21
C ILE A 124 -13.18 12.11 15.50
N LEU A 125 -13.81 13.27 15.35
CA LEU A 125 -15.03 13.39 14.56
C LEU A 125 -14.69 13.45 13.06
N MET A 126 -15.56 12.87 12.22
CA MET A 126 -15.33 12.77 10.77
C MET A 126 -15.10 14.13 10.07
N PHE A 127 -15.64 15.23 10.60
CA PHE A 127 -15.48 16.57 10.05
C PHE A 127 -14.21 17.29 10.50
N GLN A 128 -13.54 16.82 11.56
CA GLN A 128 -12.32 17.46 12.07
C GLN A 128 -11.08 17.12 11.22
N GLY A 129 -11.13 15.99 10.51
CA GLY A 129 -10.06 15.50 9.65
C GLY A 129 -8.90 14.87 10.42
N PHE A 130 -8.12 13.99 9.78
CA PHE A 130 -7.09 13.19 10.46
C PHE A 130 -5.91 14.01 11.04
N ARG A 131 -5.74 15.26 10.62
CA ARG A 131 -4.74 16.17 11.18
C ARG A 131 -5.02 16.57 12.64
N SER A 132 -6.27 16.46 13.10
CA SER A 132 -6.64 16.74 14.48
C SER A 132 -6.42 15.54 15.41
N ALA A 133 -6.00 14.38 14.88
CA ALA A 133 -5.73 13.20 15.69
C ALA A 133 -4.57 13.45 16.66
N SER A 134 -4.69 12.91 17.87
CA SER A 134 -3.61 12.92 18.86
C SER A 134 -2.37 12.21 18.32
N ARG A 135 -1.18 12.69 18.68
CA ARG A 135 0.09 12.04 18.28
C ARG A 135 0.28 10.68 18.94
N GLU A 136 -0.41 10.46 20.05
CA GLU A 136 -0.45 9.21 20.80
C GLU A 136 -1.42 8.20 20.19
N ALA A 137 -2.30 8.62 19.27
CA ALA A 137 -3.21 7.72 18.56
C ALA A 137 -2.42 6.72 17.71
N LYS A 138 -2.78 5.44 17.85
CA LYS A 138 -2.05 4.31 17.26
C LYS A 138 -2.83 3.66 16.12
N CYS A 139 -2.10 3.10 15.17
CA CYS A 139 -2.68 2.22 14.17
C CYS A 139 -3.32 0.99 14.86
N PRO A 140 -4.57 0.61 14.53
CA PRO A 140 -5.22 -0.59 15.07
C PRO A 140 -4.47 -1.90 14.76
N ILE A 141 -3.76 -1.94 13.63
CA ILE A 141 -3.08 -3.15 13.15
C ILE A 141 -1.63 -3.24 13.67
N CYS A 142 -0.80 -2.21 13.45
CA CYS A 142 0.63 -2.25 13.84
C CYS A 142 0.97 -1.54 15.15
N ARG A 143 0.03 -0.79 15.73
CA ARG A 143 0.24 -0.01 16.96
C ARG A 143 1.27 1.12 16.87
N GLU A 144 1.74 1.45 15.67
CA GLU A 144 2.58 2.62 15.42
C GLU A 144 1.79 3.90 15.74
N ALA A 145 2.40 4.82 16.50
CA ALA A 145 1.78 6.07 16.92
C ALA A 145 2.00 7.19 15.90
N GLY A 146 1.14 8.21 15.89
CA GLY A 146 1.30 9.40 15.05
C GLY A 146 1.00 9.17 13.56
N VAL A 147 0.37 8.04 13.21
CA VAL A 147 0.18 7.60 11.83
C VAL A 147 -0.99 8.29 11.09
N TYR A 148 -1.84 8.99 11.82
CA TYR A 148 -3.05 9.63 11.29
C TYR A 148 -2.79 11.01 10.68
N ALA A 149 -1.82 11.77 11.19
CA ALA A 149 -1.60 13.16 10.78
C ALA A 149 -1.36 13.33 9.28
N ASN A 150 -0.76 12.32 8.64
CA ASN A 150 -0.47 12.27 7.21
C ASN A 150 -1.26 11.17 6.49
N ALA A 151 -2.44 10.81 6.99
CA ALA A 151 -3.31 9.86 6.30
C ALA A 151 -3.67 10.40 4.91
N VAL A 152 -3.57 9.53 3.91
CA VAL A 152 -3.85 9.83 2.50
C VAL A 152 -5.24 9.36 2.17
N HIS A 153 -6.06 10.24 1.58
CA HIS A 153 -7.35 9.86 1.01
C HIS A 153 -7.09 9.13 -0.31
N MET A 154 -7.66 7.93 -0.46
CA MET A 154 -7.34 7.03 -1.56
C MET A 154 -8.38 7.20 -2.69
N GLU A 155 -8.33 8.32 -3.42
CA GLU A 155 -9.35 8.69 -4.42
C GLU A 155 -9.47 7.67 -5.55
N GLU A 156 -8.36 7.22 -6.12
CA GLU A 156 -8.34 6.29 -7.24
C GLU A 156 -8.73 4.89 -6.79
N LEU A 157 -8.31 4.47 -5.60
CA LEU A 157 -8.77 3.22 -5.02
C LEU A 157 -10.29 3.24 -4.79
N ASN A 158 -10.82 4.34 -4.25
CA ASN A 158 -12.26 4.51 -4.06
C ASN A 158 -13.01 4.47 -5.40
N ARG A 159 -12.46 5.10 -6.44
CA ARG A 159 -13.03 5.04 -7.79
C ARG A 159 -13.01 3.62 -8.35
N LEU A 160 -11.93 2.88 -8.11
CA LEU A 160 -11.78 1.50 -8.56
C LEU A 160 -12.82 0.59 -7.88
N ILE A 161 -12.95 0.68 -6.55
CA ILE A 161 -13.91 -0.11 -5.75
C ILE A 161 -15.37 0.19 -6.12
N ARG A 162 -15.69 1.42 -6.56
CA ARG A 162 -17.07 1.80 -6.96
C ARG A 162 -17.48 1.32 -8.35
N LYS A 163 -16.53 0.95 -9.21
CA LYS A 163 -16.82 0.49 -10.58
C LYS A 163 -17.28 -0.97 -10.63
N THR A 164 -17.06 -1.72 -9.56
CA THR A 164 -17.53 -3.09 -9.35
C THR A 164 -18.86 -3.11 -8.62
#